data_AF-A0A7S2GAS3-F1
#
_entry.id   AF-A0A7S2GAS3-F1
#
_cell.length_a   1.000
_cell.length_b   1.000
_cell.length_c   1.000
_cell.angle_alpha   90.00
_cell.angle_beta   90.00
_cell.angle_gamma   90.00
#
_symmetry.space_group_name_H-M   'P 1'
#
loop_
_entity.id
_entity.type
_entity.pdbx_description
1 polymer ?
#
loop_
_entity_poly.entity_id
_entity_poly.type
_entity_poly.pdbx_seq_one_letter_code
_entity_poly.pdbx_strand_id
1 'polypeptide(L)'
;DDDPGVGAAILPPIVQAFAHHVMSKKFRTAVEKFLADNCRAFAGASAAEEQDLEWTNIYQEYVAVVENQLEDFCKKHSTPSDDVFYEVQDVMKSGSLDDEFLPTVLRVAEYSYFFEQVTLLADRASHMERANEGGGGGGEGK
;
A
#
# COMPACT_ATOMS: atom_id res chain seq x y z
N ASP A 1 1.11 0.38 -43.30
CA ASP A 1 1.95 0.02 -42.16
C ASP A 1 2.97 1.11 -41.91
N ASP A 2 2.62 2.06 -41.05
CA ASP A 2 3.58 2.91 -40.34
C ASP A 2 2.83 3.37 -39.08
N ASP A 3 2.88 2.55 -38.05
CA ASP A 3 2.36 2.86 -36.72
C ASP A 3 3.44 3.70 -36.03
N PRO A 4 3.22 5.01 -35.80
CA PRO A 4 4.20 5.84 -35.12
C PRO A 4 4.21 5.41 -33.66
N GLY A 5 5.17 4.52 -33.37
CA GLY A 5 5.43 3.94 -32.06
C GLY A 5 5.26 4.99 -30.97
N VAL A 6 4.38 4.65 -30.03
CA VAL A 6 4.24 5.27 -28.72
C VAL A 6 5.64 5.60 -28.21
N GLY A 7 6.01 6.88 -28.29
CA GLY A 7 7.28 7.35 -27.76
C GLY A 7 7.24 7.14 -26.26
N ALA A 8 7.83 6.04 -25.80
CA ALA A 8 7.95 5.75 -24.38
C ALA A 8 8.68 6.94 -23.74
N ALA A 9 7.93 7.79 -23.05
CA ALA A 9 8.51 8.93 -22.38
C ALA A 9 9.57 8.41 -21.41
N ILE A 10 10.79 8.88 -21.60
CA ILE A 10 11.92 8.46 -20.77
C ILE A 10 11.75 9.18 -19.44
N LEU A 11 11.34 8.44 -18.41
CA LEU A 11 11.21 8.98 -17.08
C LEU A 11 12.55 9.45 -16.52
N PRO A 12 12.56 10.53 -15.71
CA PRO A 12 13.72 10.86 -14.91
C PRO A 12 14.19 9.61 -14.15
N PRO A 13 15.51 9.31 -14.13
CA PRO A 13 16.02 8.10 -13.49
C PRO A 13 15.59 7.96 -12.03
N ILE A 14 15.45 9.09 -11.31
CA ILE A 14 15.01 9.09 -9.92
C ILE A 14 13.52 8.70 -9.77
N VAL A 15 12.65 9.12 -10.68
CA VAL A 15 11.22 8.76 -10.69
C VAL A 15 11.04 7.29 -11.04
N GLN A 16 11.81 6.78 -12.01
CA GLN A 16 11.82 5.34 -12.32
C GLN A 16 12.31 4.51 -11.12
N ALA A 17 13.37 4.96 -10.46
CA ALA A 17 13.89 4.30 -9.26
C ALA A 17 12.88 4.34 -8.10
N PHE A 18 12.19 5.46 -7.91
CA PHE A 18 11.14 5.63 -6.92
C PHE A 18 9.99 4.65 -7.15
N ALA A 19 9.44 4.61 -8.37
CA ALA A 19 8.36 3.68 -8.71
C ALA A 19 8.78 2.21 -8.50
N HIS A 20 9.99 1.85 -8.93
CA HIS A 20 10.53 0.51 -8.69
C HIS A 20 10.71 0.19 -7.20
N HIS A 21 11.10 1.17 -6.38
CA HIS A 21 11.24 1.00 -4.94
C HIS A 21 9.91 0.74 -4.24
N VAL A 22 8.87 1.53 -4.54
CA VAL A 22 7.54 1.35 -3.94
C VAL A 22 6.90 0.02 -4.36
N MET A 23 7.14 -0.44 -5.60
CA MET A 23 6.70 -1.75 -6.08
C MET A 23 7.60 -2.92 -5.60
N SER A 24 8.72 -2.62 -4.96
CA SER A 24 9.70 -3.64 -4.58
C SER A 24 9.12 -4.63 -3.56
N LYS A 25 9.65 -5.85 -3.57
CA LYS A 25 9.27 -6.86 -2.58
C LYS A 25 9.57 -6.40 -1.16
N LYS A 26 10.69 -5.69 -0.93
CA LYS A 26 11.07 -5.17 0.39
C LYS A 26 9.98 -4.24 0.93
N PHE A 27 9.59 -3.25 0.12
CA PHE A 27 8.55 -2.28 0.48
C PHE A 27 7.22 -2.99 0.78
N ARG A 28 6.75 -3.81 -0.16
CA ARG A 28 5.50 -4.55 -0.01
C ARG A 28 5.48 -5.45 1.22
N THR A 29 6.54 -6.22 1.47
CA THR A 29 6.62 -7.09 2.65
C THR A 29 6.61 -6.30 3.96
N ALA A 30 7.21 -5.11 4.02
CA ALA A 30 7.15 -4.26 5.21
C ALA A 30 5.72 -3.78 5.49
N VAL A 31 5.04 -3.30 4.44
CA VAL A 31 3.64 -2.84 4.51
C VAL A 31 2.69 -4.00 4.84
N GLU A 32 2.75 -5.10 4.09
CA GLU A 32 1.93 -6.30 4.29
C GLU A 32 2.09 -6.87 5.70
N LYS A 33 3.33 -6.88 6.22
CA LYS A 33 3.59 -7.33 7.59
C LYS A 33 2.91 -6.44 8.62
N PHE A 34 3.04 -5.12 8.49
CA PHE A 34 2.39 -4.18 9.40
C PHE A 34 0.86 -4.36 9.39
N LEU A 35 0.27 -4.46 8.20
CA LEU A 35 -1.17 -4.65 8.05
C LEU A 35 -1.63 -5.97 8.69
N ALA A 36 -0.90 -7.07 8.46
CA ALA A 36 -1.24 -8.37 9.04
C ALA A 36 -1.13 -8.41 10.57
N ASP A 37 -0.15 -7.71 11.15
CA ASP A 37 0.06 -7.66 12.60
C ASP A 37 -1.05 -6.84 13.30
N ASN A 38 -1.68 -5.89 12.60
CA ASN A 38 -2.66 -4.95 13.18
C ASN A 38 -4.12 -5.14 12.70
N CYS A 39 -4.37 -6.02 11.72
CA CYS A 39 -5.69 -6.12 11.10
C CYS A 39 -6.82 -6.52 12.03
N ARG A 40 -6.52 -7.25 13.11
CA ARG A 40 -7.55 -7.74 14.05
C ARG A 40 -8.38 -6.62 14.69
N ALA A 41 -7.79 -5.45 14.90
CA ALA A 41 -8.49 -4.28 15.45
C ALA A 41 -9.58 -3.72 14.51
N PHE A 42 -9.58 -4.14 13.24
CA PHE A 42 -10.49 -3.67 12.19
C PHE A 42 -11.53 -4.73 11.80
N ALA A 43 -11.70 -5.79 12.59
CA ALA A 43 -12.69 -6.82 12.29
C ALA A 43 -14.12 -6.25 12.30
N GLY A 44 -14.83 -6.36 11.18
CA GLY A 44 -16.16 -5.76 11.02
C GLY A 44 -16.16 -4.23 10.90
N ALA A 45 -15.00 -3.61 10.72
CA ALA A 45 -14.90 -2.16 10.51
C ALA A 45 -15.57 -1.73 9.21
N SER A 46 -16.24 -0.58 9.25
CA SER A 46 -16.91 0.02 8.10
C SER A 46 -16.48 1.47 7.92
N ALA A 47 -16.16 1.86 6.68
CA ALA A 47 -15.83 3.25 6.36
C ALA A 47 -17.04 4.19 6.46
N ALA A 48 -18.26 3.66 6.49
CA ALA A 48 -19.50 4.43 6.57
C ALA A 48 -19.98 4.67 8.02
N GLU A 49 -19.34 4.01 9.00
CA GLU A 49 -19.68 4.10 10.41
C GLU A 49 -18.65 4.95 11.17
N GLU A 50 -18.96 5.25 12.44
CA GLU A 50 -18.01 5.92 13.32
C GLU A 50 -16.75 5.06 13.49
N GLN A 51 -15.58 5.69 13.37
CA GLN A 51 -14.30 5.00 13.41
C GLN A 51 -13.68 5.11 14.81
N ASP A 52 -13.12 4.01 15.30
CA ASP A 52 -12.49 3.99 16.61
C ASP A 52 -11.24 4.89 16.66
N LEU A 53 -11.09 5.62 17.76
CA LEU A 53 -9.95 6.52 17.96
C LEU A 53 -8.61 5.78 17.93
N GLU A 54 -8.59 4.51 18.35
CA GLU A 54 -7.39 3.68 18.30
C GLU A 54 -6.88 3.44 16.88
N TRP A 55 -7.77 3.43 15.87
CA TRP A 55 -7.38 3.25 14.47
C TRP A 55 -6.55 4.42 13.95
N THR A 56 -6.73 5.62 14.53
CA THR A 56 -5.89 6.78 14.21
C THR A 56 -4.44 6.54 14.61
N ASN A 57 -4.20 5.91 15.77
CA ASN A 57 -2.85 5.60 16.22
C ASN A 57 -2.21 4.53 15.32
N ILE A 58 -2.98 3.49 14.97
CA ILE A 58 -2.49 2.44 14.05
C ILE A 58 -2.16 3.03 12.67
N TYR A 59 -2.96 3.97 12.18
CA TYR A 59 -2.68 4.65 10.93
C TYR A 59 -1.41 5.53 11.00
N GLN A 60 -1.16 6.21 12.13
CA GLN A 60 0.09 6.96 12.30
C GLN A 60 1.32 6.03 12.29
N GLU A 61 1.23 4.86 12.90
CA GLU A 61 2.29 3.85 12.84
C GLU A 61 2.48 3.30 11.42
N TYR A 62 1.38 3.09 10.68
CA TYR A 62 1.42 2.74 9.27
C TYR A 62 2.16 3.78 8.43
N VAL A 63 1.84 5.06 8.62
CA VAL A 63 2.51 6.17 7.94
C VAL A 63 4.01 6.14 8.25
N ALA A 64 4.40 5.92 9.50
CA ALA A 64 5.80 5.79 9.88
C ALA A 64 6.51 4.62 9.17
N VAL A 65 5.83 3.48 8.95
CA VAL A 65 6.39 2.36 8.16
C VAL A 65 6.66 2.80 6.72
N VAL A 66 5.69 3.47 6.09
CA VAL A 66 5.83 3.98 4.72
C VAL A 66 6.95 5.01 4.64
N GLU A 67 6.96 6.00 5.52
CA GLU A 67 7.98 7.06 5.59
C GLU A 67 9.38 6.48 5.78
N ASN A 68 9.56 5.49 6.68
CA ASN A 68 10.83 4.80 6.86
C ASN A 68 11.31 4.13 5.56
N GLN A 69 10.40 3.51 4.78
CA GLN A 69 10.78 2.93 3.50
C GLN A 69 11.17 4.01 2.47
N LEU A 70 10.52 5.17 2.48
CA LEU A 70 10.87 6.29 1.59
C LEU A 70 12.17 6.99 2.01
N GLU A 71 12.43 7.09 3.30
CA GLU A 71 13.68 7.63 3.84
C GLU A 71 14.87 6.72 3.46
N ASP A 72 14.70 5.40 3.55
CA ASP A 72 15.67 4.40 3.07
C ASP A 72 16.01 4.62 1.58
N PHE A 73 15.01 4.94 0.76
CA PHE A 73 15.20 5.25 -0.66
C PHE A 73 16.01 6.53 -0.84
N CYS A 74 15.62 7.62 -0.17
CA CYS A 74 16.31 8.91 -0.23
C CYS A 74 17.78 8.77 0.17
N LYS A 75 18.06 8.04 1.26
CA LYS A 75 19.41 7.72 1.74
C LYS A 75 20.21 6.93 0.70
N LYS A 76 19.61 5.89 0.12
CA LYS A 76 20.27 5.04 -0.89
C LYS A 76 20.66 5.82 -2.14
N HIS A 77 19.83 6.76 -2.56
CA HIS A 77 20.04 7.56 -3.76
C HIS A 77 20.78 8.88 -3.50
N SER A 78 21.07 9.20 -2.22
CA SER A 78 21.67 10.49 -1.81
C SER A 78 20.87 11.68 -2.36
N THR A 79 19.54 11.55 -2.36
CA THR A 79 18.60 12.55 -2.88
C THR A 79 17.65 12.96 -1.76
N PRO A 80 17.48 14.25 -1.47
CA PRO A 80 16.53 14.70 -0.46
C PRO A 80 15.09 14.47 -0.93
N SER A 81 14.18 14.27 0.02
CA SER A 81 12.77 13.98 -0.26
C SER A 81 12.09 15.05 -1.10
N ASP A 82 12.45 16.31 -0.90
CA ASP A 82 11.87 17.44 -1.62
C ASP A 82 12.19 17.39 -3.12
N ASP A 83 13.41 16.97 -3.47
CA ASP A 83 13.82 16.81 -4.87
C ASP A 83 13.09 15.62 -5.52
N VAL A 84 12.94 14.51 -4.79
CA VAL A 84 12.15 13.36 -5.28
C VAL A 84 10.69 13.76 -5.51
N PHE A 85 10.10 14.49 -4.57
CA PHE A 85 8.72 14.97 -4.67
C PHE A 85 8.54 15.92 -5.86
N TYR A 86 9.48 16.87 -6.05
CA TYR A 86 9.45 17.80 -7.17
C TYR A 86 9.47 17.06 -8.52
N GLU A 87 10.37 16.10 -8.70
CA GLU A 87 10.51 15.31 -9.92
C GLU A 87 9.26 14.45 -10.20
N VAL A 88 8.71 13.80 -9.16
CA VAL A 88 7.45 13.05 -9.29
C VAL A 88 6.30 13.98 -9.70
N GLN A 89 6.20 15.15 -9.08
CA GLN A 89 5.15 16.12 -9.37
C GLN A 89 5.27 16.71 -10.78
N ASP A 90 6.49 17.00 -11.24
CA ASP A 90 6.75 17.51 -12.59
C ASP A 90 6.32 16.47 -13.65
N VAL A 91 6.71 15.22 -13.45
CA VAL A 91 6.30 14.11 -14.30
C VAL A 91 4.78 13.94 -14.34
N MET A 92 4.09 14.00 -13.20
CA MET A 92 2.61 13.94 -13.17
C MET A 92 1.95 15.08 -13.94
N LYS A 93 2.52 16.29 -13.91
CA LYS A 93 1.97 17.46 -14.62
C LYS A 93 2.26 17.42 -16.12
N SER A 94 3.37 16.81 -16.51
CA SER A 94 3.82 16.78 -17.90
C SER A 94 3.00 15.85 -18.82
N GLY A 95 2.20 14.95 -18.25
CA GLY A 95 1.50 13.90 -19.01
C GLY A 95 2.45 12.88 -19.65
N SER A 96 3.71 12.84 -19.21
CA SER A 96 4.74 11.91 -19.68
C SER A 96 4.53 10.47 -19.17
N LEU A 97 3.51 10.22 -18.37
CA LEU A 97 3.18 8.91 -17.86
C LEU A 97 1.72 8.62 -18.10
N ASP A 98 1.41 7.33 -18.12
CA ASP A 98 0.05 6.88 -17.96
C ASP A 98 -0.55 7.54 -16.71
N ASP A 99 -1.69 8.19 -16.89
CA ASP A 99 -2.36 9.01 -15.86
C ASP A 99 -2.67 8.18 -14.59
N GLU A 100 -2.69 6.84 -14.68
CA GLU A 100 -3.00 5.96 -13.55
C GLU A 100 -1.75 5.42 -12.84
N PHE A 101 -0.58 5.44 -13.47
CA PHE A 101 0.62 4.76 -12.93
C PHE A 101 1.15 5.39 -11.63
N LEU A 102 1.47 6.69 -11.64
CA LEU A 102 1.98 7.37 -10.44
C LEU A 102 0.93 7.48 -9.33
N PRO A 103 -0.35 7.77 -9.61
CA PRO A 103 -1.40 7.69 -8.59
C PRO A 103 -1.48 6.30 -7.95
N THR A 104 -1.37 5.22 -8.73
CA THR A 104 -1.36 3.85 -8.19
C THR A 104 -0.16 3.61 -7.27
N VAL A 105 1.02 4.15 -7.61
CA VAL A 105 2.22 4.05 -6.76
C VAL A 105 2.05 4.83 -5.46
N LEU A 106 1.46 6.02 -5.51
CA LEU A 106 1.28 6.89 -4.34
C LEU A 106 0.11 6.49 -3.45
N ARG A 107 -0.83 5.68 -3.96
CA ARG A 107 -2.01 5.20 -3.24
C ARG A 107 -1.67 4.53 -1.91
N VAL A 108 -0.48 3.94 -1.77
CA VAL A 108 -0.03 3.33 -0.51
C VAL A 108 0.08 4.34 0.64
N ALA A 109 0.23 5.63 0.38
CA ALA A 109 0.26 6.67 1.41
C ALA A 109 -1.14 7.19 1.79
N GLU A 110 -2.20 6.72 1.13
CA GLU A 110 -3.56 7.19 1.38
C GLU A 110 -4.27 6.40 2.48
N TYR A 111 -5.03 7.11 3.32
CA TYR A 111 -5.84 6.49 4.37
C TYR A 111 -6.88 5.51 3.82
N SER A 112 -7.54 5.86 2.72
CA SER A 112 -8.53 5.02 2.05
C SER A 112 -7.95 3.65 1.67
N TYR A 113 -6.74 3.64 1.12
CA TYR A 113 -6.03 2.41 0.78
C TYR A 113 -5.65 1.62 2.03
N PHE A 114 -5.07 2.27 3.03
CA PHE A 114 -4.76 1.63 4.32
C PHE A 114 -5.99 0.93 4.89
N PHE A 115 -7.12 1.66 4.98
CA PHE A 115 -8.37 1.17 5.56
C PHE A 115 -8.94 0.00 4.75
N GLU A 116 -8.96 0.10 3.42
CA GLU A 116 -9.39 -0.99 2.54
C GLU A 116 -8.55 -2.25 2.72
N GLN A 117 -7.22 -2.13 2.75
CA GLN A 117 -6.34 -3.28 2.86
C GLN A 117 -6.41 -3.94 4.25
N VAL A 118 -6.46 -3.13 5.31
CA VAL A 118 -6.48 -3.66 6.68
C VAL A 118 -7.80 -4.36 7.01
N THR A 119 -8.94 -3.81 6.55
CA THR A 119 -10.26 -4.44 6.72
C THR A 119 -10.38 -5.73 5.91
N LEU A 120 -9.89 -5.74 4.66
CA LEU A 120 -9.85 -6.95 3.83
C LEU A 120 -9.07 -8.09 4.50
N LEU A 121 -7.95 -7.77 5.16
CA LEU A 121 -7.17 -8.75 5.91
C LEU A 121 -7.86 -9.19 7.20
N ALA A 122 -8.54 -8.28 7.90
CA ALA A 122 -9.29 -8.56 9.13
C ALA A 122 -10.44 -9.54 8.87
N ASP A 123 -11.18 -9.31 7.79
CA ASP A 123 -12.31 -10.17 7.39
C ASP A 123 -11.82 -11.56 6.97
N ARG A 124 -10.70 -11.63 6.24
CA ARG A 124 -10.09 -12.92 5.85
C ARG A 124 -9.66 -13.73 7.07
N ALA A 125 -9.06 -13.10 8.09
CA ALA A 125 -8.69 -13.76 9.33
C ALA A 125 -9.93 -14.31 10.06
N SER A 126 -10.97 -13.48 10.17
CA SER A 126 -12.25 -13.84 10.81
C SER A 126 -12.95 -15.02 10.12
N HIS A 127 -12.93 -15.07 8.78
CA HIS A 127 -13.48 -16.18 8.01
C HIS A 127 -12.68 -17.49 8.19
N MET A 128 -11.35 -17.41 8.30
CA MET A 128 -10.49 -18.58 8.49
C MET A 128 -10.62 -19.15 9.90
N GLU A 129 -10.75 -18.31 10.93
CA GLU A 129 -10.98 -18.74 12.32
C GLU A 129 -12.33 -19.45 12.47
N ARG A 130 -13.40 -18.89 11.90
CA ARG A 130 -14.75 -19.51 11.90
C ARG A 130 -14.80 -20.88 11.20
N ALA A 131 -14.05 -21.05 10.12
CA ALA A 131 -13.97 -22.33 9.41
C ALA A 131 -13.24 -23.40 10.23
N ASN A 132 -12.28 -23.00 11.07
CA ASN A 132 -11.52 -23.90 11.93
C ASN A 132 -12.32 -24.29 13.19
N GLU A 133 -13.12 -23.37 13.74
CA GLU A 133 -14.00 -23.64 14.90
C GLU A 133 -15.24 -24.47 14.56
N GLY A 134 -15.74 -24.38 13.32
CA GLY A 134 -16.89 -25.15 12.84
C GLY A 134 -16.61 -26.63 12.50
N GLY A 135 -15.33 -27.05 12.46
CA GLY A 135 -14.92 -28.40 12.02
C GLY A 135 -14.89 -29.48 13.11
N GLY A 136 -15.18 -29.16 14.37
CA GLY A 136 -15.07 -30.08 15.51
C GLY A 136 -16.32 -30.92 15.85
N GLY A 137 -17.44 -30.72 15.17
CA GLY A 137 -18.72 -31.37 15.49
C GLY A 137 -19.04 -32.58 14.60
N GLY A 138 -18.31 -33.68 14.78
CA GLY A 138 -18.53 -34.93 14.01
C GLY A 138 -18.33 -36.19 14.84
N GLY A 139 -18.78 -36.18 16.10
CA GLY A 139 -18.85 -37.35 16.96
C GLY A 139 -20.27 -37.92 17.03
N GLU A 140 -20.34 -39.26 17.05
CA GLU A 140 -21.45 -40.15 17.40
C GLU A 140 -22.52 -40.50 16.35
N GLY A 141 -22.59 -41.80 16.04
CA GLY A 141 -23.79 -42.43 15.51
C GLY A 141 -23.61 -43.78 14.82
N LYS A 142 -23.03 -44.80 15.48
CA LYS A 142 -23.48 -46.21 15.36
C LYS A 142 -22.78 -47.14 16.35
#